data_AF-A0A6N4X0C7-F1
#
_entry.id   AF-A0A6N4X0C7-F1
#
_cell.length_a   1.000
_cell.length_b   1.000
_cell.length_c   1.000
_cell.angle_alpha   90.00
_cell.angle_beta   90.00
_cell.angle_gamma   90.00
#
_symmetry.space_group_name_H-M   'P 1'
#
loop_
_entity.id
_entity.type
_entity.pdbx_description
1 polymer ?
#
loop_
_entity_poly.entity_id
_entity_poly.type
_entity_poly.pdbx_seq_one_letter_code
_entity_poly.pdbx_strand_id
1 'polypeptide(L)'
;MPAYINQILQVLHVTGIIMLFMGYGALLARSLAGSDSAPVRKLGSMTSGIGLLLILIAGCGMISASGHSFTAPWLIVKMVIWLALGGVIVLINRKPALAKALWWSILGLGIIAAAMVYYVRFQG
;
A
#
# COMPACT_ATOMS: atom_id res chain seq x y z
N MET A 1 15.84 -13.16 15.22
CA MET A 1 15.81 -13.63 13.81
C MET A 1 17.16 -13.37 13.17
N PRO A 2 17.64 -14.24 12.27
CA PRO A 2 18.84 -13.99 11.47
C PRO A 2 18.71 -12.69 10.66
N ALA A 3 19.81 -11.93 10.54
CA ALA A 3 19.81 -10.62 9.88
C ALA A 3 19.32 -10.65 8.43
N TYR A 4 19.59 -11.73 7.69
CA TYR A 4 19.15 -11.89 6.30
C TYR A 4 17.62 -11.98 6.17
N ILE A 5 16.90 -12.51 7.17
CA ILE A 5 15.44 -12.61 7.11
C ILE A 5 14.81 -11.21 7.14
N ASN A 6 15.33 -10.31 7.97
CA ASN A 6 14.85 -8.93 8.04
C ASN A 6 15.08 -8.17 6.72
N GLN A 7 16.21 -8.41 6.06
CA GLN A 7 16.48 -7.83 4.74
C GLN A 7 15.48 -8.33 3.68
N ILE A 8 15.19 -9.63 3.68
CA ILE A 8 14.20 -10.23 2.77
C ILE A 8 12.80 -9.64 3.04
N LEU A 9 12.41 -9.50 4.31
CA LEU A 9 11.13 -8.87 4.66
C LEU A 9 11.08 -7.40 4.22
N GLN A 10 12.16 -6.64 4.37
CA GLN A 10 12.22 -5.26 3.89
C GLN A 10 12.07 -5.19 2.37
N VAL A 11 12.76 -6.05 1.63
CA VAL A 11 12.63 -6.14 0.17
C VAL A 11 11.20 -6.53 -0.24
N LEU A 12 10.59 -7.51 0.42
CA LEU A 12 9.20 -7.91 0.17
C LEU A 12 8.23 -6.77 0.46
N HIS A 13 8.44 -6.01 1.54
CA HIS A 13 7.60 -4.87 1.89
C HIS A 13 7.64 -3.78 0.82
N VAL A 14 8.86 -3.38 0.40
CA VAL A 14 9.04 -2.38 -0.66
C VAL A 14 8.51 -2.88 -2.01
N THR A 15 8.74 -4.15 -2.34
CA THR A 15 8.16 -4.78 -3.54
C THR A 15 6.65 -4.69 -3.52
N GLY A 16 6.02 -4.99 -2.38
CA GLY A 16 4.59 -4.87 -2.19
C GLY A 16 4.08 -3.43 -2.41
N ILE A 17 4.81 -2.42 -1.91
CA ILE A 17 4.52 -1.00 -2.15
C ILE A 17 4.55 -0.70 -3.66
N ILE A 18 5.60 -1.10 -4.37
CA ILE A 18 5.74 -0.87 -5.81
C ILE A 18 4.58 -1.53 -6.57
N MET A 19 4.25 -2.78 -6.25
CA MET A 19 3.11 -3.49 -6.85
C MET A 19 1.78 -2.78 -6.59
N LEU A 20 1.57 -2.30 -5.36
CA LEU A 20 0.37 -1.57 -4.97
C LEU A 20 0.17 -0.32 -5.84
N PHE A 21 1.17 0.56 -5.88
CA PHE A 21 1.08 1.83 -6.63
C PHE A 21 1.07 1.61 -8.15
N MET A 22 1.82 0.63 -8.66
CA MET A 22 1.77 0.27 -10.08
C MET A 22 0.39 -0.24 -10.50
N GLY A 23 -0.23 -1.10 -9.67
CA GLY A 23 -1.60 -1.57 -9.89
C GLY A 23 -2.62 -0.43 -9.89
N TYR A 24 -2.51 0.51 -8.94
CA TYR A 24 -3.38 1.70 -8.94
C TYR A 24 -3.14 2.61 -10.13
N GLY A 25 -1.90 2.80 -10.56
CA GLY A 25 -1.59 3.57 -11.78
C GLY A 25 -2.33 3.02 -12.99
N ALA A 26 -2.28 1.70 -13.20
CA ALA A 26 -3.01 1.05 -14.28
C ALA A 26 -4.54 1.20 -14.15
N LEU A 27 -5.10 1.00 -12.95
CA LEU A 27 -6.54 1.11 -12.71
C LEU A 27 -7.07 2.54 -12.86
N LEU A 28 -6.34 3.53 -12.35
CA LEU A 28 -6.70 4.94 -12.46
C LEU A 28 -6.55 5.44 -13.89
N ALA A 29 -5.46 5.11 -14.59
CA ALA A 29 -5.28 5.48 -16.00
C ALA A 29 -6.40 4.91 -16.87
N ARG A 30 -6.75 3.63 -16.67
CA ARG A 30 -7.90 2.98 -17.33
C ARG A 30 -9.19 3.74 -17.08
N SER A 31 -9.45 4.09 -15.82
CA SER A 31 -10.67 4.79 -15.39
C SER A 31 -10.76 6.21 -15.96
N LEU A 32 -9.65 6.96 -15.97
CA LEU A 32 -9.56 8.30 -16.53
C LEU A 32 -9.67 8.32 -18.06
N ALA A 33 -9.17 7.28 -18.73
CA ALA A 33 -9.32 7.11 -20.17
C ALA A 33 -10.73 6.63 -20.59
N GLY A 34 -11.63 6.34 -19.65
CA GLY A 34 -12.95 5.79 -19.94
C GLY A 34 -12.91 4.39 -20.56
N SER A 35 -11.79 3.67 -20.44
CA SER A 35 -11.59 2.35 -21.03
C SER A 35 -12.15 1.25 -20.13
N ASP A 36 -12.97 0.34 -20.65
CA ASP A 36 -13.38 -0.86 -19.92
C ASP A 36 -12.57 -2.12 -20.28
N SER A 37 -11.26 -1.95 -20.47
CA SER A 37 -10.34 -3.07 -20.72
C SER A 37 -10.31 -4.03 -19.53
N ALA A 38 -11.05 -5.14 -19.66
CA ALA A 38 -11.11 -6.20 -18.65
C ALA A 38 -9.73 -6.80 -18.30
N PRO A 39 -8.79 -7.00 -19.24
CA PRO A 39 -7.45 -7.48 -18.92
C PRO A 39 -6.67 -6.53 -18.01
N VAL A 40 -6.71 -5.22 -18.30
CA VAL A 40 -6.03 -4.18 -17.50
C VAL A 40 -6.67 -4.08 -16.11
N ARG A 41 -8.00 -4.16 -16.03
CA ARG A 41 -8.73 -4.20 -14.76
C ARG A 41 -8.27 -5.37 -13.90
N LYS A 42 -8.21 -6.57 -14.48
CA LYS A 42 -7.81 -7.80 -13.78
C LYS A 42 -6.37 -7.72 -13.32
N LEU A 43 -5.45 -7.35 -14.21
CA LEU A 43 -4.03 -7.25 -13.91
C LEU A 43 -3.75 -6.20 -12.84
N GLY A 44 -4.25 -4.97 -13.03
CA GLY A 44 -4.10 -3.89 -12.05
C GLY A 44 -4.66 -4.26 -10.69
N SER A 45 -5.82 -4.92 -10.64
CA SER A 45 -6.44 -5.34 -9.37
C SER A 45 -5.66 -6.45 -8.67
N MET A 46 -5.16 -7.43 -9.42
CA MET A 46 -4.33 -8.51 -8.87
C MET A 46 -3.01 -7.99 -8.35
N THR A 47 -2.32 -7.16 -9.14
CA THR A 47 -1.03 -6.59 -8.74
C THR A 47 -1.18 -5.72 -7.50
N SER A 48 -2.23 -4.88 -7.42
CA SER A 48 -2.48 -4.08 -6.22
C SER A 48 -2.85 -4.93 -5.00
N GLY A 49 -3.68 -5.97 -5.18
CA GLY A 49 -4.11 -6.85 -4.09
C GLY A 49 -2.97 -7.69 -3.52
N ILE A 50 -2.16 -8.30 -4.39
CA ILE A 50 -0.97 -9.06 -3.99
C ILE A 50 0.05 -8.11 -3.34
N GLY A 51 0.25 -6.93 -3.92
CA GLY A 51 1.11 -5.90 -3.33
C GLY A 51 0.72 -5.56 -1.90
N LEU A 52 -0.58 -5.35 -1.64
CA LEU A 52 -1.08 -5.08 -0.29
C LEU A 52 -0.83 -6.24 0.68
N LEU A 53 -1.04 -7.49 0.26
CA LEU A 53 -0.76 -8.65 1.09
C LEU A 53 0.72 -8.74 1.47
N LEU A 54 1.62 -8.49 0.51
CA LEU A 54 3.06 -8.46 0.77
C LEU A 54 3.44 -7.35 1.76
N ILE A 55 2.87 -6.15 1.62
CA ILE A 55 3.08 -5.05 2.56
C ILE A 55 2.70 -5.47 3.98
N LEU A 56 1.50 -6.04 4.17
CA LEU A 56 0.99 -6.39 5.49
C LEU A 56 1.79 -7.53 6.13
N ILE A 57 2.04 -8.62 5.39
CA ILE A 57 2.78 -9.78 5.91
C ILE A 57 4.22 -9.40 6.25
N ALA A 58 4.91 -8.72 5.33
CA ALA A 58 6.30 -8.33 5.54
C ALA A 58 6.43 -7.26 6.64
N GLY A 59 5.48 -6.33 6.71
CA GLY A 59 5.42 -5.30 7.74
C GLY A 59 5.26 -5.89 9.14
N CYS A 60 4.26 -6.75 9.33
CA CYS A 60 4.05 -7.47 10.60
C CYS A 60 5.25 -8.32 11.00
N GLY A 61 5.89 -8.99 10.02
CA GLY A 61 7.12 -9.75 10.25
C GLY A 61 8.26 -8.88 10.79
N MET A 62 8.51 -7.71 10.17
CA MET A 62 9.54 -6.78 10.63
C MET A 62 9.25 -6.21 12.03
N ILE A 63 7.99 -5.90 12.33
CA ILE A 63 7.59 -5.36 13.65
C ILE A 63 7.86 -6.39 14.74
N SER A 64 7.42 -7.64 14.52
CA SER A 64 7.67 -8.76 15.44
C SER A 64 9.17 -8.98 15.68
N ALA A 65 9.98 -8.89 14.63
CA ALA A 65 11.43 -9.04 14.74
C ALA A 65 12.13 -7.87 15.46
N SER A 66 11.55 -6.67 15.40
CA SER A 66 12.12 -5.45 15.99
C SER A 66 11.72 -5.20 17.45
N GLY A 67 10.80 -6.01 18.00
CA GLY A 67 10.33 -5.86 19.39
C GLY A 67 9.40 -4.66 19.64
N HIS A 68 8.94 -3.97 18.58
CA HIS A 68 7.98 -2.88 18.72
C HIS A 68 6.58 -3.40 19.06
N SER A 69 5.85 -2.66 19.88
CA SER A 69 4.45 -2.97 20.17
C SER A 69 3.56 -2.74 18.93
N PHE A 70 2.63 -3.67 18.69
CA PHE A 70 1.60 -3.51 17.66
C PHE A 70 0.63 -2.35 17.95
N THR A 71 0.59 -1.87 19.19
CA THR A 71 -0.25 -0.74 19.63
C THR A 71 0.42 0.63 19.49
N ALA A 72 1.64 0.68 18.97
CA ALA A 72 2.34 1.95 18.79
C ALA A 72 1.52 2.88 17.84
N PRO A 73 1.29 4.15 18.20
CA PRO A 73 0.43 5.05 17.42
C PRO A 73 0.81 5.15 15.94
N TRP A 74 2.11 5.25 15.65
CA TRP A 74 2.63 5.30 14.27
C TRP A 74 2.27 4.06 13.44
N LEU A 75 2.20 2.90 14.10
CA LEU A 75 1.92 1.64 13.44
C LEU A 75 0.42 1.51 13.18
N ILE A 76 -0.42 1.89 14.14
CA ILE A 76 -1.88 1.95 13.95
C ILE A 76 -2.21 2.85 12.76
N VAL A 77 -1.58 4.02 12.68
CA VAL A 77 -1.75 4.94 11.53
C VAL A 77 -1.37 4.26 10.22
N LYS A 78 -0.21 3.60 10.13
CA LYS A 78 0.19 2.87 8.91
C LYS A 78 -0.77 1.75 8.55
N MET A 79 -1.23 0.99 9.54
CA MET A 79 -2.19 -0.10 9.32
C MET A 79 -3.51 0.43 8.77
N VAL A 80 -4.03 1.52 9.34
CA VAL A 80 -5.24 2.20 8.83
C VAL A 80 -5.03 2.67 7.39
N ILE A 81 -3.87 3.24 7.07
CA ILE A 81 -3.56 3.69 5.70
C ILE A 81 -3.52 2.53 4.72
N TRP A 82 -2.85 1.43 5.05
CA TRP A 82 -2.79 0.25 4.17
C TRP A 82 -4.17 -0.36 3.93
N LEU A 83 -4.99 -0.45 4.98
CA LEU A 83 -6.38 -0.91 4.84
C LEU A 83 -7.24 0.05 4.02
N ALA A 84 -7.08 1.36 4.23
CA ALA A 84 -7.77 2.38 3.44
C ALA A 84 -7.39 2.28 1.96
N LEU A 85 -6.10 2.15 1.63
CA LEU A 85 -5.63 1.90 0.27
C LEU A 85 -6.25 0.60 -0.27
N GLY A 86 -6.25 -0.49 0.50
CA GLY A 86 -6.93 -1.73 0.14
C GLY A 86 -8.42 -1.56 -0.23
N GLY A 87 -9.14 -0.66 0.44
CA GLY A 87 -10.52 -0.31 0.09
C GLY A 87 -10.65 0.53 -1.18
N VAL A 88 -9.67 1.36 -1.51
CA VAL A 88 -9.70 2.26 -2.69
C VAL A 88 -9.85 1.49 -4.00
N ILE A 89 -9.33 0.26 -4.10
CA ILE A 89 -9.50 -0.59 -5.29
C ILE A 89 -10.98 -0.79 -5.68
N VAL A 90 -11.86 -0.92 -4.68
CA VAL A 90 -13.30 -1.09 -4.86
C VAL A 90 -13.90 0.20 -5.39
N LEU A 91 -13.47 1.35 -4.86
CA LEU A 91 -13.93 2.66 -5.29
C LEU A 91 -13.52 2.97 -6.74
N ILE A 92 -12.27 2.66 -7.13
CA ILE A 92 -11.79 2.88 -8.51
C ILE A 92 -12.64 2.08 -9.49
N ASN A 93 -12.96 0.82 -9.16
CA ASN A 93 -13.70 -0.06 -10.05
C ASN A 93 -15.22 0.17 -10.06
N ARG A 94 -15.81 0.64 -8.95
CA ARG A 94 -17.27 0.88 -8.85
C ARG A 94 -17.68 2.32 -9.17
N LYS A 95 -16.81 3.31 -8.95
CA LYS A 95 -17.10 4.74 -9.13
C LYS A 95 -15.98 5.43 -9.91
N PRO A 96 -15.85 5.16 -11.22
CA PRO A 96 -14.81 5.75 -12.06
C PRO A 96 -14.84 7.28 -12.10
N ALA A 97 -16.02 7.90 -11.88
CA ALA A 97 -16.16 9.35 -11.75
C ALA A 97 -15.28 9.97 -10.64
N LEU A 98 -14.90 9.18 -9.62
CA LEU A 98 -14.04 9.62 -8.53
C LEU A 98 -12.54 9.48 -8.85
N ALA A 99 -12.15 8.98 -10.02
CA ALA A 99 -10.75 8.65 -10.33
C ALA A 99 -9.78 9.82 -10.12
N LYS A 100 -10.17 11.05 -10.48
CA LYS A 100 -9.33 12.25 -10.25
C LYS A 100 -9.12 12.52 -8.75
N ALA A 101 -10.17 12.41 -7.95
CA ALA A 101 -10.07 12.57 -6.50
C ALA A 101 -9.22 11.45 -5.88
N LEU A 102 -9.45 10.21 -6.31
CA LEU A 102 -8.70 9.03 -5.83
C LEU A 102 -7.22 9.09 -6.17
N TRP A 103 -6.85 9.67 -7.30
CA TRP A 103 -5.44 9.89 -7.67
C TRP A 103 -4.70 10.68 -6.59
N TRP A 104 -5.24 11.84 -6.20
CA TRP A 104 -4.64 12.68 -5.17
C TRP A 104 -4.75 12.06 -3.78
N SER A 105 -5.86 11.38 -3.47
CA SER A 105 -6.00 10.67 -2.20
C SER A 105 -4.98 9.54 -2.02
N ILE A 106 -4.74 8.73 -3.06
CA ILE A 106 -3.74 7.66 -3.02
C ILE A 106 -2.34 8.23 -2.82
N LEU A 107 -2.01 9.32 -3.54
CA LEU A 107 -0.73 10.01 -3.39
C LEU A 107 -0.56 10.55 -1.95
N GLY A 108 -1.58 11.23 -1.42
CA GLY A 108 -1.58 11.77 -0.06
C GLY A 108 -1.42 10.68 0.99
N LEU A 109 -2.16 9.57 0.89
CA LEU A 109 -2.04 8.42 1.79
C LEU A 109 -0.64 7.80 1.73
N GLY A 110 -0.06 7.67 0.53
CA GLY A 110 1.31 7.18 0.34
C GLY A 110 2.36 8.07 1.00
N ILE A 111 2.24 9.40 0.86
CA ILE A 111 3.13 10.37 1.49
C ILE A 111 3.03 10.29 3.02
N ILE A 112 1.82 10.21 3.57
CA ILE A 112 1.62 10.10 5.03
C ILE A 112 2.23 8.79 5.55
N ALA A 113 2.03 7.67 4.85
CA ALA A 113 2.64 6.39 5.23
C ALA A 113 4.17 6.44 5.25
N ALA A 114 4.78 7.10 4.25
CA ALA A 114 6.22 7.31 4.19
C ALA A 114 6.72 8.24 5.32
N ALA A 115 6.02 9.36 5.56
CA ALA A 115 6.36 10.31 6.61
C ALA A 115 6.33 9.67 8.01
N MET A 116 5.41 8.74 8.26
CA MET A 116 5.33 8.00 9.53
C MET A 116 6.57 7.14 9.84
N VAL A 117 7.41 6.81 8.85
CA VAL A 117 8.72 6.16 9.10
C VAL A 117 9.67 7.12 9.82
N TYR A 118 9.69 8.39 9.39
CA TYR A 118 10.59 9.39 9.97
C TYR A 118 10.09 9.84 11.34
N TYR A 119 8.78 9.92 11.55
CA TYR A 119 8.21 10.26 12.86
C TYR A 119 8.67 9.31 13.96
N VAL A 120 8.73 7.99 13.69
CA VAL A 120 9.31 6.99 14.61
C VAL A 120 10.76 7.28 14.93
N ARG A 121 11.55 7.66 13.93
CA ARG A 121 12.99 7.89 14.10
C ARG A 121 13.31 9.10 14.99
N PHE A 122 12.35 10.01 15.20
CA PHE A 122 12.50 11.14 16.12
C PHE A 122 11.97 10.86 17.54
N GLN A 123 11.32 9.72 17.77
CA GLN A 123 10.81 9.31 19.09
C GLN A 123 11.73 8.32 19.84
N GLY A 124 12.84 7.90 19.22
CA GLY A 124 13.88 7.07 19.82
C GLY A 124 15.25 7.71 19.67
#